data_AF-A0A1Q7XUA2-F1
#
_entry.id   AF-A0A1Q7XUA2-F1
#
_cell.length_a   1.000
_cell.length_b   1.000
_cell.length_c   1.000
_cell.angle_alpha   90.00
_cell.angle_beta   90.00
_cell.angle_gamma   90.00
#
_symmetry.space_group_name_H-M   'P 1'
#
loop_
_entity.id
_entity.type
_entity.pdbx_description
1 polymer ?
#
loop_
_entity_poly.entity_id
_entity_poly.type
_entity_poly.pdbx_seq_one_letter_code
_entity_poly.pdbx_strand_id
1 'polypeptide(L)'
;MRSFAEQDLSRFPNFVSIKGRAEDTTLEDASIDLVTVGQALHWFDFQLAKKEFERILGNNRDVCIVYNDRSEKDPFMKEYDSLVRRHARDRAKVPEVNNAFLSSWFRDGMFKEFNLSNEQFLDLEGVEE
;
A
#
# COMPACT_ATOMS: atom_id res chain seq x y z
N MET A 1 -7.45 4.38 11.41
CA MET A 1 -6.98 3.12 10.79
C MET A 1 -6.48 2.11 11.81
N ARG A 2 -5.42 2.39 12.60
CA ARG A 2 -4.89 1.39 13.55
C ARG A 2 -5.91 0.88 14.57
N SER A 3 -6.70 1.76 15.17
CA SER A 3 -7.73 1.38 16.15
C SER A 3 -8.79 0.43 15.57
N PHE A 4 -9.23 0.67 14.33
CA PHE A 4 -10.17 -0.21 13.63
C PHE A 4 -9.53 -1.57 13.33
N ALA A 5 -8.28 -1.60 12.85
CA ALA A 5 -7.55 -2.85 12.63
C ALA A 5 -7.38 -3.64 13.93
N GLU A 6 -7.04 -2.97 15.04
CA GLU A 6 -6.93 -3.59 16.36
C GLU A 6 -8.26 -4.20 16.81
N GLN A 7 -9.38 -3.50 16.59
CA GLN A 7 -10.71 -4.01 16.89
C GLN A 7 -11.08 -5.22 16.03
N ASP A 8 -10.97 -5.11 14.71
CA ASP A 8 -11.44 -6.10 13.73
C ASP A 8 -10.57 -7.36 13.68
N LEU A 9 -9.27 -7.20 13.96
CA LEU A 9 -8.28 -8.27 13.88
C LEU A 9 -7.94 -8.87 15.26
N SER A 10 -8.41 -8.30 16.37
CA SER A 10 -8.19 -8.83 17.74
C SER A 10 -8.58 -10.30 17.92
N ARG A 11 -9.54 -10.79 17.12
CA ARG A 11 -9.97 -12.20 17.10
C ARG A 11 -8.91 -13.17 16.60
N PHE A 12 -7.89 -12.70 15.86
CA PHE A 12 -6.82 -13.54 15.34
C PHE A 12 -5.70 -13.64 16.40
N PRO A 13 -5.41 -14.84 16.94
CA PRO A 13 -4.48 -14.98 18.06
C PRO A 13 -3.03 -14.61 17.72
N ASN A 14 -2.69 -14.60 16.42
CA ASN A 14 -1.36 -14.25 15.93
C ASN A 14 -1.28 -12.79 15.44
N PHE A 15 -2.34 -11.99 15.58
CA PHE A 15 -2.31 -10.58 15.23
C PHE A 15 -1.64 -9.77 16.34
N VAL A 16 -0.63 -9.00 15.97
CA VAL A 16 0.06 -8.07 16.87
C VAL A 16 0.10 -6.70 16.21
N SER A 17 -0.43 -5.69 16.90
CA SER A 17 -0.34 -4.29 16.48
C SER A 17 0.86 -3.64 17.16
N ILE A 18 1.78 -3.09 16.37
CA ILE A 18 3.00 -2.44 16.87
C ILE A 18 2.92 -0.95 16.52
N LYS A 19 3.19 -0.09 17.50
CA LYS A 19 3.29 1.35 17.27
C LYS A 19 4.66 1.66 16.66
N GLY A 20 4.69 1.85 15.35
CA GLY A 20 5.87 2.29 14.61
C GLY A 20 5.48 3.10 13.37
N ARG A 21 6.50 3.64 12.70
CA ARG A 21 6.37 4.21 11.35
C ARG A 21 7.09 3.29 10.35
N ALA A 22 6.90 3.51 9.06
CA ALA A 22 7.60 2.72 8.05
C ALA A 22 9.12 2.91 8.09
N GLU A 23 9.57 4.08 8.54
CA GLU A 23 10.97 4.46 8.71
C GLU A 23 11.57 4.00 10.05
N ASP A 24 10.73 3.54 10.99
CA ASP A 24 11.12 3.15 12.34
C ASP A 24 10.04 2.23 12.93
N THR A 25 10.15 0.94 12.62
CA THR A 25 9.11 -0.07 12.93
C THR A 25 9.20 -0.58 14.36
N THR A 26 10.31 -0.33 15.05
CA THR A 26 10.66 -0.87 16.38
C THR A 26 10.82 -2.40 16.43
N LEU A 27 10.79 -3.08 15.29
CA LEU A 27 11.00 -4.53 15.18
C LEU A 27 12.48 -4.90 15.31
N GLU A 28 12.76 -6.15 15.64
CA GLU A 28 14.14 -6.67 15.70
C GLU A 28 14.75 -6.84 14.30
N ASP A 29 16.07 -6.80 14.23
CA ASP A 29 16.82 -7.05 12.99
C ASP A 29 16.53 -8.47 12.46
N ALA A 30 16.36 -8.61 11.14
CA ALA A 30 16.16 -9.89 10.46
C ALA A 30 15.04 -10.78 11.05
N SER A 31 13.98 -10.16 11.57
CA SER A 31 12.85 -10.83 12.24
C SER A 31 11.62 -11.05 11.36
N ILE A 32 11.58 -10.46 10.16
CA ILE A 32 10.42 -10.44 9.28
C ILE A 32 10.69 -11.17 7.97
N ASP A 33 9.74 -12.00 7.54
CA ASP A 33 9.84 -12.74 6.28
C ASP A 33 9.25 -12.00 5.08
N LEU A 34 8.32 -11.06 5.32
CA LEU A 34 7.59 -10.31 4.30
C LEU A 34 7.10 -8.98 4.86
N VAL A 35 7.38 -7.89 4.16
CA VAL A 35 6.74 -6.58 4.40
C VAL A 35 5.66 -6.38 3.35
N THR A 36 4.44 -6.03 3.77
CA THR A 36 3.36 -5.65 2.84
C THR A 36 2.98 -4.19 3.03
N VAL A 37 2.92 -3.43 1.93
CA VAL A 37 2.50 -2.02 1.90
C VAL A 37 1.22 -1.91 1.08
N GLY A 38 0.08 -1.76 1.75
CA GLY A 38 -1.21 -1.54 1.08
C GLY A 38 -1.53 -0.05 0.95
N GLN A 39 -1.46 0.51 -0.26
CA GLN A 39 -1.77 1.92 -0.61
C GLN A 39 -0.92 3.00 0.09
N ALA A 40 -0.15 2.68 1.13
CA ALA A 40 0.42 3.67 2.04
C ALA A 40 1.78 4.25 1.62
N LEU A 41 2.43 3.73 0.57
CA LEU A 41 3.80 4.09 0.22
C LEU A 41 3.97 5.61 0.03
N HIS A 42 2.94 6.29 -0.47
CA HIS A 42 2.95 7.73 -0.71
C HIS A 42 3.13 8.61 0.55
N TRP A 43 2.98 8.03 1.74
CA TRP A 43 3.23 8.70 3.01
C TRP A 43 4.66 8.52 3.52
N PHE A 44 5.45 7.63 2.92
CA PHE A 44 6.76 7.24 3.46
C PHE A 44 7.87 8.15 2.96
N ASP A 45 8.89 8.32 3.79
CA ASP A 45 10.23 8.61 3.28
C ASP A 45 10.81 7.34 2.66
N PHE A 46 10.86 7.29 1.33
CA PHE A 46 11.25 6.07 0.61
C PHE A 46 12.65 5.57 0.98
N GLN A 47 13.59 6.46 1.28
CA GLN A 47 14.98 6.08 1.57
C GLN A 47 15.10 5.55 3.00
N LEU A 48 14.43 6.18 3.95
CA LEU A 48 14.43 5.72 5.34
C LEU A 48 13.62 4.43 5.49
N ALA A 49 12.45 4.34 4.86
CA ALA A 49 11.64 3.12 4.85
C ALA A 49 12.37 1.95 4.19
N LYS A 50 13.10 2.18 3.08
CA LYS A 50 13.92 1.13 2.45
C LYS A 50 14.96 0.57 3.41
N LYS A 51 15.73 1.44 4.09
CA LYS A 51 16.74 1.02 5.07
C LYS A 51 16.13 0.24 6.21
N GLU A 52 14.97 0.68 6.70
CA GLU A 52 14.27 0.00 7.77
C GLU A 52 13.74 -1.38 7.33
N PHE A 53 13.23 -1.48 6.11
CA PHE A 53 12.79 -2.76 5.55
C PHE A 53 13.97 -3.72 5.36
N GLU A 54 15.10 -3.22 4.84
CA GLU A 54 16.34 -4.00 4.73
C GLU A 54 16.82 -4.52 6.10
N ARG A 55 16.70 -3.71 7.17
CA ARG A 55 17.07 -4.09 8.53
C ARG A 55 16.20 -5.23 9.07
N ILE A 56 14.88 -5.15 8.92
CA ILE A 56 13.95 -6.14 9.50
C ILE A 56 13.79 -7.41 8.66
N LEU A 57 14.01 -7.34 7.34
CA LEU A 57 13.76 -8.47 6.41
C LEU A 57 14.86 -9.54 6.42
N GLY A 58 16.08 -9.24 6.85
CA GLY A 58 17.18 -10.21 6.75
C GLY A 58 17.44 -10.65 5.29
N ASN A 59 18.13 -11.78 5.10
CA ASN A 59 18.55 -12.22 3.75
C ASN A 59 17.41 -12.91 2.98
N ASN A 60 17.28 -12.57 1.69
CA ASN A 60 16.38 -13.21 0.70
C ASN A 60 14.87 -13.14 1.05
N ARG A 61 14.43 -12.03 1.61
CA ARG A 61 13.00 -11.76 1.88
C ARG A 61 12.47 -10.65 1.00
N ASP A 62 11.15 -10.59 0.91
CA ASP A 62 10.45 -9.78 -0.09
C ASP A 62 9.68 -8.61 0.55
N VAL A 63 9.50 -7.56 -0.24
CA VAL A 63 8.50 -6.53 0.01
C VAL A 63 7.39 -6.70 -1.04
N CYS A 64 6.14 -6.68 -0.61
CA CYS A 64 4.98 -6.70 -1.47
C CYS A 64 4.26 -5.35 -1.38
N ILE A 65 4.12 -4.66 -2.50
CA ILE A 65 3.38 -3.40 -2.58
C ILE A 65 2.07 -3.69 -3.30
N VAL A 66 0.96 -3.28 -2.69
CA VAL A 66 -0.37 -3.53 -3.21
C VAL A 66 -1.12 -2.21 -3.38
N TYR A 67 -1.57 -1.95 -4.60
CA TYR A 67 -2.41 -0.82 -4.96
C TYR A 67 -3.72 -1.29 -5.55
N ASN A 68 -4.78 -0.56 -5.23
CA ASN A 68 -6.09 -0.65 -5.86
C ASN A 68 -6.27 0.61 -6.69
N ASP A 69 -5.97 0.51 -7.98
CA ASP A 69 -6.11 1.60 -8.92
C ASP A 69 -7.39 1.46 -9.75
N ARG A 70 -7.90 2.61 -10.20
CA ARG A 70 -9.07 2.64 -11.08
C ARG A 70 -8.67 2.14 -12.45
N SER A 71 -9.47 1.22 -13.00
CA SER A 71 -9.23 0.69 -14.33
C SER A 71 -9.41 1.78 -15.39
N GLU A 72 -8.35 2.06 -16.16
CA GLU A 72 -8.44 2.89 -17.37
C GLU A 72 -9.10 2.15 -18.55
N LYS A 73 -9.57 0.91 -18.37
CA LYS A 73 -10.30 0.18 -19.42
C LYS A 73 -11.81 0.36 -19.30
N ASP A 74 -12.30 0.75 -18.11
CA ASP A 74 -13.71 0.97 -17.84
C ASP A 74 -14.11 2.41 -18.24
N PRO A 75 -15.05 2.59 -19.20
CA PRO A 75 -15.54 3.91 -19.60
C PRO A 75 -16.11 4.73 -18.44
N PHE A 76 -16.82 4.09 -17.51
CA PHE A 76 -17.39 4.78 -16.34
C PHE A 76 -16.28 5.33 -15.45
N MET A 77 -15.26 4.52 -15.16
CA MET A 77 -14.13 4.95 -14.33
C MET A 77 -13.33 6.10 -14.96
N LYS A 78 -13.24 6.15 -16.30
CA LYS A 78 -12.63 7.29 -17.01
C LYS A 78 -13.41 8.58 -16.79
N GLU A 79 -14.72 8.55 -16.98
CA GLU A 79 -15.57 9.71 -16.79
C GLU A 79 -15.58 10.15 -15.32
N TYR A 80 -15.61 9.19 -14.40
CA TYR A 80 -15.50 9.43 -12.97
C TYR A 80 -14.16 10.09 -12.60
N ASP A 81 -13.02 9.59 -13.07
CA ASP A 81 -11.72 10.23 -12.78
C ASP A 81 -11.64 11.65 -13.40
N SER A 82 -12.25 11.87 -14.56
CA SER A 82 -12.39 13.22 -15.16
C SER A 82 -13.22 14.17 -14.29
N LEU A 83 -14.34 13.70 -13.73
CA LEU A 83 -15.12 14.47 -12.76
C LEU A 83 -14.31 14.79 -11.50
N VAL A 84 -13.66 13.79 -10.92
CA VAL A 84 -12.79 13.97 -9.74
C VAL A 84 -11.69 15.00 -10.03
N ARG A 85 -11.00 14.90 -11.18
CA ARG A 85 -9.96 15.86 -11.57
C ARG A 85 -10.47 17.30 -11.71
N ARG A 86 -11.70 17.49 -12.20
CA ARG A 86 -12.29 18.82 -12.39
C ARG A 86 -12.76 19.46 -11.07
N HIS A 87 -13.19 18.66 -10.11
CA HIS A 87 -13.91 19.17 -8.94
C HIS A 87 -13.21 18.96 -7.60
N ALA A 88 -12.27 18.02 -7.48
CA ALA A 88 -11.53 17.81 -6.23
C ALA A 88 -10.58 18.98 -5.96
N ARG A 89 -10.74 19.63 -4.80
CA ARG A 89 -9.94 20.79 -4.41
C ARG A 89 -8.61 20.43 -3.76
N ASP A 90 -8.52 19.24 -3.15
CA ASP A 90 -7.37 18.81 -2.34
C ASP A 90 -6.96 17.36 -2.64
N ARG A 91 -6.78 17.00 -3.92
CA ARG A 91 -6.31 15.65 -4.26
C ARG A 91 -4.85 15.52 -3.82
N ALA A 92 -4.58 14.60 -2.89
CA ALA A 92 -3.22 14.24 -2.53
C ALA A 92 -2.45 13.84 -3.79
N LYS A 93 -1.24 14.39 -3.95
CA LYS A 93 -0.30 13.89 -4.96
C LYS A 93 0.14 12.51 -4.53
N VAL A 94 -0.51 11.49 -5.04
CA VAL A 94 -0.01 10.12 -4.96
C VAL A 94 1.16 10.04 -5.95
N PRO A 95 2.40 9.78 -5.49
CA PRO A 95 3.52 9.51 -6.37
C PRO A 95 3.15 8.36 -7.28
N GLU A 96 3.46 8.51 -8.56
CA GLU A 96 3.32 7.42 -9.51
C GLU A 96 4.37 6.37 -9.15
N VAL A 97 3.91 5.23 -8.63
CA VAL A 97 4.76 4.06 -8.36
C VAL A 97 4.99 3.38 -9.71
N ASN A 98 5.80 4.02 -10.54
CA ASN A 98 6.13 3.54 -11.88
C ASN A 98 7.32 2.58 -11.86
N ASN A 99 7.57 1.92 -12.99
CA ASN A 99 8.67 0.97 -13.12
C ASN A 99 10.04 1.57 -12.80
N ALA A 100 10.28 2.85 -13.08
CA ALA A 100 11.56 3.49 -12.75
C ALA A 100 11.75 3.62 -11.23
N PHE A 101 10.70 4.05 -10.52
CA PHE A 101 10.69 4.08 -9.06
C PHE A 101 10.89 2.68 -8.48
N LEU A 102 10.06 1.72 -8.89
CA LEU A 102 10.12 0.33 -8.43
C LEU A 102 11.49 -0.29 -8.69
N SER A 103 12.08 -0.06 -9.86
CA SER A 103 13.40 -0.61 -10.19
C SER A 103 14.52 -0.06 -9.30
N SER A 104 14.46 1.23 -8.94
CA SER A 104 15.44 1.84 -8.03
C SER A 104 15.24 1.41 -6.57
N TRP A 105 14.01 1.06 -6.20
CA TRP A 105 13.65 0.76 -4.82
C TRP A 105 13.82 -0.73 -4.50
N PHE A 106 13.44 -1.61 -5.42
CA PHE A 106 13.58 -3.06 -5.31
C PHE A 106 14.90 -3.55 -5.90
N ARG A 107 15.79 -4.09 -5.04
CA ARG A 107 16.91 -5.02 -5.36
C ARG A 107 17.47 -4.90 -6.79
N ASP A 108 17.92 -3.70 -7.15
CA ASP A 108 18.48 -3.33 -8.46
C ASP A 108 17.63 -3.77 -9.67
N GLY A 109 16.32 -3.58 -9.60
CA GLY A 109 15.38 -3.87 -10.70
C GLY A 109 14.77 -5.27 -10.67
N MET A 110 15.10 -6.11 -9.68
CA MET A 110 14.51 -7.45 -9.57
C MET A 110 13.19 -7.41 -8.81
N PHE A 111 12.08 -7.33 -9.55
CA PHE A 111 10.73 -7.51 -9.00
C PHE A 111 9.85 -8.29 -9.98
N LYS A 112 8.71 -8.80 -9.48
CA LYS A 112 7.65 -9.38 -10.28
C LYS A 112 6.38 -8.54 -10.09
N GLU A 113 5.69 -8.27 -11.18
CA GLU A 113 4.40 -7.59 -11.17
C GLU A 113 3.31 -8.57 -11.56
N PHE A 114 2.16 -8.46 -10.91
CA PHE A 114 0.93 -9.10 -11.34
C PHE A 114 -0.24 -8.16 -11.08
N ASN A 115 -1.27 -8.27 -11.93
CA ASN A 115 -2.48 -7.46 -11.85
C ASN A 115 -3.67 -8.39 -11.65
N LEU A 116 -4.55 -8.06 -10.70
CA LEU A 116 -5.78 -8.79 -10.41
C LEU A 116 -6.97 -7.86 -10.60
N SER A 117 -8.04 -8.37 -11.21
CA SER A 117 -9.30 -7.65 -11.27
C SER A 117 -9.91 -7.59 -9.87
N ASN A 118 -10.31 -6.40 -9.46
CA ASN A 118 -11.08 -6.16 -8.23
C ASN A 118 -12.33 -5.36 -8.59
N GLU A 119 -13.49 -5.84 -8.16
CA GLU A 119 -14.79 -5.20 -8.40
C GLU A 119 -15.44 -4.91 -7.06
N GLN A 120 -15.94 -3.69 -6.90
CA GLN A 120 -16.75 -3.30 -5.76
C GLN A 120 -18.15 -2.98 -6.27
N PHE A 121 -19.13 -3.79 -5.86
CA PHE A 121 -20.53 -3.50 -6.11
C PHE A 121 -21.00 -2.50 -5.06
N LEU A 122 -21.42 -1.32 -5.53
CA LEU A 122 -21.98 -0.27 -4.70
C LEU A 122 -23.45 -0.12 -5.08
N ASP A 123 -24.33 -0.36 -4.12
CA ASP A 123 -25.72 0.05 -4.16
C ASP A 123 -25.94 1.24 -3.24
N LEU A 124 -27.15 1.80 -3.25
CA LEU A 124 -27.48 2.95 -2.39
C LEU A 124 -27.35 2.57 -0.91
N GLU A 125 -27.74 1.34 -0.55
CA GLU A 125 -27.71 0.84 0.82
C GLU A 125 -26.26 0.76 1.36
N GLY A 126 -25.32 0.25 0.58
CA GLY A 126 -23.90 0.14 0.94
C GLY A 126 -23.11 1.46 0.96
N VAL A 127 -23.73 2.59 0.60
CA VAL A 127 -23.13 3.93 0.70
C VAL A 127 -23.67 4.72 1.91
N GLU A 128 -24.76 4.26 2.53
CA GLU A 128 -25.43 4.92 3.65
C GLU A 128 -25.02 4.42 5.05
N GLU A 129 -24.24 3.33 5.14
CA GLU A 129 -23.63 2.80 6.39
C GLU A 129 -22.23 3.37 6.69
#